data_AF-A0A931QKF4-F1
#
_entry.id   AF-A0A931QKF4-F1
#
_cell.length_a   1.000
_cell.length_b   1.000
_cell.length_c   1.000
_cell.angle_alpha   90.00
_cell.angle_beta   90.00
_cell.angle_gamma   90.00
#
_symmetry.space_group_name_H-M   'P 1'
#
loop_
_entity.id
_entity.type
_entity.pdbx_description
1 polymer ?
#
loop_
_entity_poly.entity_id
_entity_poly.type
_entity_poly.pdbx_seq_one_letter_code
_entity_poly.pdbx_strand_id
1 'polypeptide(L)'
;LLNRKLPEGRGWGYFFLYAGVAASADLDLFLDLWTGETGRFHHGISHSLGAAALVGFLAAGTARIMGWRPARAFGIGFLLYASHVLLDTMTVDTKPPLGLQALWPLTDAFTLSPVPLFLDVWRWPFVGFILTGSILKGR
;
A
#
# COMPACT_ATOMS: atom_id res chain seq x y z
N LEU A 1 -19.52 31.36 2.13
CA LEU A 1 -18.03 31.40 2.23
C LEU A 1 -17.34 30.22 1.52
N LEU A 2 -17.98 29.58 0.53
CA LEU A 2 -17.44 28.38 -0.15
C LEU A 2 -17.47 28.57 -1.66
N ASN A 3 -16.46 29.23 -2.22
CA ASN A 3 -16.09 29.04 -3.63
C ASN A 3 -14.68 29.60 -3.93
N ARG A 4 -13.66 29.15 -3.19
CA ARG A 4 -12.29 29.32 -3.68
C ARG A 4 -11.97 28.12 -4.55
N LYS A 5 -12.16 28.26 -5.87
CA LYS A 5 -11.51 27.38 -6.84
C LYS A 5 -10.01 27.42 -6.52
N LEU A 6 -9.42 26.24 -6.32
CA LEU A 6 -7.96 26.15 -6.19
C LEU A 6 -7.34 26.74 -7.48
N PRO A 7 -6.26 27.52 -7.37
CA PRO A 7 -5.51 27.97 -8.55
C PRO A 7 -5.24 26.79 -9.48
N GLU A 8 -5.48 26.97 -10.77
CA GLU A 8 -5.19 25.95 -11.79
C GLU A 8 -3.74 25.47 -11.61
N GLY A 9 -3.55 24.13 -11.56
CA GLY A 9 -2.26 23.49 -11.27
C GLY A 9 -2.06 23.01 -9.83
N ARG A 10 -2.64 23.66 -8.80
CA ARG A 10 -2.53 23.13 -7.41
C ARG A 10 -3.30 21.84 -7.20
N GLY A 11 -4.39 21.63 -7.94
CA GLY A 11 -5.19 20.40 -7.88
C GLY A 11 -4.39 19.15 -8.25
N TRP A 12 -3.55 19.24 -9.29
CA TRP A 12 -2.67 18.13 -9.71
C TRP A 12 -1.62 17.79 -8.66
N GLY A 13 -1.06 18.79 -7.99
CA GLY A 13 -0.10 18.56 -6.90
C GLY A 13 -0.71 17.74 -5.75
N TYR A 14 -1.94 18.08 -5.34
CA TYR A 14 -2.65 17.29 -4.32
C TYR A 14 -3.03 15.90 -4.82
N PHE A 15 -3.45 15.78 -6.09
CA PHE A 15 -3.75 14.49 -6.69
C PHE A 15 -2.53 13.55 -6.63
N PHE A 16 -1.37 14.00 -7.13
CA PHE A 16 -0.17 13.16 -7.13
C PHE A 16 0.34 12.87 -5.73
N LEU A 17 0.22 13.82 -4.79
CA LEU A 17 0.54 13.57 -3.40
C LEU A 17 -0.34 12.46 -2.82
N TYR A 18 -1.65 12.52 -2.99
CA TYR A 18 -2.58 11.53 -2.46
C TYR A 18 -2.45 10.18 -3.14
N ALA A 19 -2.30 10.16 -4.46
CA ALA A 19 -2.03 8.95 -5.23
C ALA A 19 -0.69 8.32 -4.79
N GLY A 20 0.34 9.13 -4.56
CA GLY A 20 1.63 8.66 -4.07
C GLY A 20 1.56 8.09 -2.65
N VAL A 21 0.78 8.70 -1.75
CA VAL A 21 0.56 8.14 -0.40
C VAL A 21 -0.18 6.81 -0.47
N ALA A 22 -1.22 6.68 -1.29
CA ALA A 22 -1.91 5.41 -1.48
C ALA A 22 -0.96 4.34 -2.05
N ALA A 23 -0.27 4.64 -3.14
CA ALA A 23 0.67 3.73 -3.80
C ALA A 23 1.94 3.44 -2.98
N SER A 24 2.21 4.21 -1.91
CA SER A 24 3.38 3.98 -1.06
C SER A 24 3.32 2.65 -0.29
N ALA A 25 2.14 2.03 -0.20
CA ALA A 25 1.98 0.69 0.35
C ALA A 25 2.87 -0.33 -0.38
N ASP A 26 2.94 -0.23 -1.71
CA ASP A 26 3.71 -1.12 -2.58
C ASP A 26 5.22 -0.85 -2.60
N LEU A 27 5.73 0.11 -1.81
CA LEU A 27 7.18 0.31 -1.70
C LEU A 27 7.90 -0.91 -1.11
N ASP A 28 7.17 -1.79 -0.41
CA ASP A 28 7.68 -3.07 0.07
C ASP A 28 7.97 -4.08 -1.05
N LEU A 29 7.35 -3.93 -2.24
CA LEU A 29 7.70 -4.71 -3.43
C LEU A 29 9.16 -4.49 -3.83
N PHE A 30 9.74 -3.33 -3.52
CA PHE A 30 11.17 -3.12 -3.72
C PHE A 30 12.01 -4.05 -2.84
N LEU A 31 11.58 -4.30 -1.60
CA LEU A 31 12.25 -5.24 -0.70
C LEU A 31 12.09 -6.69 -1.17
N ASP A 32 10.89 -7.06 -1.62
CA ASP A 32 10.65 -8.35 -2.26
C ASP A 32 11.57 -8.55 -3.49
N LEU A 33 11.71 -7.53 -4.34
CA LEU A 33 12.59 -7.56 -5.51
C LEU A 33 14.07 -7.65 -5.13
N TRP A 34 14.49 -6.87 -4.13
CA TRP A 34 15.88 -6.83 -3.67
C TRP A 34 16.32 -8.13 -3.01
N THR A 35 15.45 -8.75 -2.22
CA THR A 35 15.73 -10.02 -1.53
C THR A 35 15.48 -11.24 -2.42
N GLY A 36 14.73 -11.08 -3.51
CA GLY A 36 14.31 -12.17 -4.38
C GLY A 36 13.16 -13.00 -3.82
N GLU A 37 12.63 -12.65 -2.64
CA GLU A 37 11.52 -13.35 -1.97
C GLU A 37 10.19 -12.69 -2.34
N THR A 38 9.66 -13.03 -3.52
CA THR A 38 8.41 -12.40 -4.02
C THR A 38 7.21 -12.71 -3.13
N GLY A 39 6.54 -11.68 -2.60
CA GLY A 39 5.31 -11.80 -1.80
C GLY A 39 5.53 -11.84 -0.29
N ARG A 40 6.77 -11.91 0.20
CA ARG A 40 7.03 -12.03 1.64
C ARG A 40 6.67 -10.75 2.40
N PHE A 41 7.17 -9.61 1.94
CA PHE A 41 6.93 -8.34 2.62
C PHE A 41 5.54 -7.82 2.26
N HIS A 42 5.12 -7.99 1.01
CA HIS A 42 3.85 -7.51 0.51
C HIS A 42 2.62 -8.13 1.18
N HIS A 43 2.69 -9.40 1.63
CA HIS A 43 1.57 -10.04 2.35
C HIS A 43 1.60 -9.76 3.86
N GLY A 44 2.65 -9.08 4.35
CA GLY A 44 2.92 -8.87 5.77
C GLY A 44 2.33 -7.58 6.35
N ILE A 45 2.98 -7.09 7.41
CA ILE A 45 2.48 -5.97 8.23
C ILE A 45 2.36 -4.63 7.48
N SER A 46 3.04 -4.47 6.34
CA SER A 46 2.94 -3.27 5.50
C SER A 46 1.53 -3.10 4.92
N HIS A 47 0.84 -4.19 4.60
CA HIS A 47 -0.52 -4.16 4.06
C HIS A 47 -1.55 -4.41 5.15
N SER A 48 -1.57 -3.53 6.15
CA SER A 48 -2.43 -3.66 7.34
C SER A 48 -3.06 -2.35 7.81
N LEU A 49 -4.11 -2.46 8.64
CA LEU A 49 -4.71 -1.33 9.36
C LEU A 49 -3.70 -0.62 10.29
N GLY A 50 -2.75 -1.35 10.86
CA GLY A 50 -1.67 -0.79 11.67
C GLY A 50 -0.72 0.08 10.85
N ALA A 51 -0.32 -0.38 9.67
CA ALA A 51 0.46 0.44 8.74
C ALA A 51 -0.31 1.67 8.27
N ALA A 52 -1.61 1.52 7.95
CA ALA A 52 -2.47 2.65 7.63
C ALA A 52 -2.56 3.67 8.77
N ALA A 53 -2.65 3.21 10.02
CA ALA A 53 -2.65 4.07 11.20
C ALA A 53 -1.32 4.81 11.35
N LEU A 54 -0.18 4.14 11.15
CA LEU A 54 1.14 4.78 11.16
C LEU A 54 1.23 5.90 10.11
N VAL A 55 0.78 5.65 8.88
CA VAL A 55 0.75 6.65 7.80
C VAL A 55 -0.16 7.82 8.17
N GLY A 56 -1.33 7.55 8.77
CA GLY A 56 -2.20 8.58 9.32
C GLY A 56 -1.49 9.44 10.38
N PHE A 57 -0.77 8.82 11.32
CA PHE A 57 -0.02 9.55 12.34
C PHE A 57 1.13 10.39 11.76
N LEU A 58 1.86 9.88 10.76
CA LEU A 58 2.89 10.64 10.04
C LEU A 58 2.30 11.85 9.31
N ALA A 59 1.14 11.69 8.67
CA ALA A 59 0.42 12.79 8.03
C ALA A 59 -0.04 13.83 9.07
N ALA A 60 -0.56 13.39 10.22
CA ALA A 60 -0.95 14.27 11.31
C ALA A 60 0.23 15.05 11.91
N GLY A 61 1.38 14.38 12.13
CA GLY A 61 2.60 15.00 12.61
C GLY A 61 3.12 16.08 11.66
N THR A 62 3.20 15.74 10.37
CA THR A 62 3.56 16.71 9.31
C THR A 62 2.61 17.90 9.30
N ALA A 63 1.29 17.65 9.33
CA ALA A 63 0.29 18.70 9.37
C ALA A 63 0.43 19.59 10.61
N ARG A 64 0.76 19.01 11.78
CA ARG A 64 0.95 19.75 13.03
C ARG A 64 2.15 20.69 12.97
N ILE A 65 3.25 20.26 12.33
CA ILE A 65 4.46 21.08 12.10
C ILE A 65 4.16 22.22 11.11
N MET A 66 3.35 21.95 10.09
CA MET A 66 2.97 22.94 9.07
C MET A 66 1.82 23.87 9.50
N GLY A 67 1.30 23.76 10.72
CA GLY A 67 0.18 24.57 11.22
C GLY A 67 -1.19 24.21 10.62
N TRP A 68 -1.33 23.03 10.04
CA TRP A 68 -2.58 22.50 9.48
C TRP A 68 -3.37 21.69 10.50
N ARG A 69 -4.57 21.22 10.12
CA ARG A 69 -5.49 20.47 11.01
C ARG A 69 -5.05 18.99 11.12
N PRO A 70 -4.44 18.54 12.22
CA PRO A 70 -3.81 17.21 12.29
C PRO A 70 -4.81 16.07 12.16
N ALA A 71 -5.98 16.18 12.82
CA ALA A 71 -7.02 15.15 12.75
C ALA A 71 -7.55 14.92 11.31
N ARG A 72 -7.62 15.99 10.51
CA ARG A 72 -8.01 15.87 9.10
C ARG A 72 -6.93 15.18 8.27
N ALA A 73 -5.66 15.52 8.52
CA ALA A 73 -4.54 14.88 7.85
C ALA A 73 -4.41 13.40 8.22
N PHE A 74 -4.64 13.05 9.50
CA PHE A 74 -4.75 11.66 9.94
C PHE A 74 -5.80 10.91 9.13
N GLY A 75 -7.04 11.43 9.10
CA GLY A 75 -8.15 10.76 8.41
C GLY A 75 -7.87 10.56 6.92
N ILE A 76 -7.29 11.56 6.24
CA ILE A 76 -6.93 11.44 4.82
C ILE A 76 -5.82 10.39 4.62
N GLY A 77 -4.73 10.47 5.38
CA GLY A 77 -3.60 9.54 5.24
C GLY A 77 -4.01 8.09 5.54
N PHE A 78 -4.76 7.89 6.63
CA PHE A 78 -5.29 6.60 7.01
C PHE A 78 -6.20 6.03 5.92
N LEU A 79 -7.18 6.80 5.43
CA LEU A 79 -8.15 6.30 4.45
C LEU A 79 -7.51 6.01 3.10
N LEU A 80 -6.55 6.84 2.65
CA LEU A 80 -5.81 6.57 1.42
C LEU A 80 -5.07 5.23 1.51
N TYR A 81 -4.31 5.02 2.58
CA TYR A 81 -3.53 3.79 2.74
C TYR A 81 -4.41 2.56 3.01
N ALA A 82 -5.42 2.69 3.88
CA ALA A 82 -6.37 1.61 4.17
C ALA A 82 -7.19 1.21 2.94
N SER A 83 -7.47 2.16 2.02
CA SER A 83 -8.14 1.83 0.76
C SER A 83 -7.28 0.92 -0.11
N HIS A 84 -5.96 1.12 -0.15
CA HIS A 84 -5.03 0.24 -0.87
C HIS A 84 -5.08 -1.18 -0.29
N VAL A 85 -4.91 -1.31 1.04
CA VAL A 85 -5.02 -2.61 1.74
C VAL A 85 -6.34 -3.30 1.44
N LEU A 86 -7.46 -2.58 1.49
CA LEU A 86 -8.78 -3.14 1.19
C LEU A 86 -8.86 -3.67 -0.25
N LEU A 87 -8.37 -2.90 -1.22
CA LEU A 87 -8.37 -3.30 -2.63
C LEU A 87 -7.54 -4.57 -2.84
N ASP A 88 -6.38 -4.69 -2.19
CA ASP A 88 -5.54 -5.88 -2.32
C ASP A 88 -6.18 -7.14 -1.72
N THR A 89 -7.00 -7.01 -0.65
CA THR A 89 -7.79 -8.17 -0.17
C THR A 89 -8.83 -8.65 -1.19
N MET A 90 -9.18 -7.83 -2.19
CA MET A 90 -10.11 -8.16 -3.27
C MET A 90 -9.39 -8.60 -4.55
N THR A 91 -8.06 -8.73 -4.51
CA THR A 91 -7.26 -9.22 -5.63
C THR A 91 -7.19 -10.74 -5.60
N VAL A 92 -7.24 -11.39 -6.77
CA VAL A 92 -6.94 -12.82 -6.86
C VAL A 92 -5.51 -13.05 -6.38
N ASP A 93 -5.36 -13.85 -5.33
CA ASP A 93 -4.05 -14.24 -4.81
C ASP A 93 -3.82 -15.74 -5.04
N THR A 94 -2.71 -16.07 -5.67
CA THR A 94 -2.32 -17.43 -6.01
C THR A 94 -1.04 -17.89 -5.30
N LYS A 95 -0.43 -17.04 -4.45
CA LYS A 95 0.85 -17.32 -3.80
C LYS A 95 0.69 -17.42 -2.28
N PRO A 96 0.97 -18.59 -1.67
CA PRO A 96 0.96 -18.71 -0.22
C PRO A 96 1.99 -17.78 0.47
N PRO A 97 1.68 -17.25 1.67
CA PRO A 97 0.38 -17.33 2.36
C PRO A 97 -0.70 -16.52 1.64
N LEU A 98 -1.90 -17.09 1.48
CA LEU A 98 -2.99 -16.44 0.74
C LEU A 98 -3.58 -15.25 1.51
N GLY A 99 -3.70 -14.11 0.84
CA GLY A 99 -4.21 -12.86 1.38
C GLY A 99 -3.16 -12.04 2.11
N LEU A 100 -3.62 -11.14 2.97
CA LEU A 100 -2.78 -10.15 3.65
C LEU A 100 -3.04 -10.18 5.15
N GLN A 101 -2.08 -9.75 5.97
CA GLN A 101 -2.30 -9.43 7.38
C GLN A 101 -3.09 -8.12 7.58
N ALA A 102 -4.21 -7.97 6.85
CA ALA A 102 -4.98 -6.74 6.75
C ALA A 102 -5.42 -6.18 8.12
N LEU A 103 -5.70 -7.06 9.08
CA LEU A 103 -6.20 -6.68 10.40
C LEU A 103 -5.09 -6.49 11.46
N TRP A 104 -3.81 -6.66 11.10
CA TRP A 104 -2.72 -6.32 12.02
C TRP A 104 -2.83 -4.86 12.46
N PRO A 105 -2.64 -4.52 13.75
CA PRO A 105 -2.07 -5.34 14.83
C PRO A 105 -3.10 -6.08 15.69
N LEU A 106 -4.37 -6.14 15.29
CA LEU A 106 -5.40 -6.82 16.06
C LEU A 106 -5.24 -8.35 16.00
N THR A 107 -4.73 -8.87 14.88
CA THR A 107 -4.44 -10.29 14.65
C THR A 107 -3.38 -10.45 13.57
N ASP A 108 -2.64 -11.56 13.60
CA ASP A 108 -1.67 -11.96 12.58
C ASP A 108 -2.31 -12.83 11.47
N ALA A 109 -3.63 -13.03 11.51
CA ALA A 109 -4.36 -13.84 10.53
C ALA A 109 -4.38 -13.19 9.13
N PHE A 110 -4.20 -14.02 8.11
CA PHE A 110 -4.31 -13.59 6.71
C PHE A 110 -5.78 -13.51 6.29
N THR A 111 -6.12 -12.41 5.62
CA THR A 111 -7.47 -12.09 5.16
C THR A 111 -7.47 -11.99 3.64
N LEU A 112 -8.41 -12.67 3.00
CA LEU A 112 -8.67 -12.62 1.57
C LEU A 112 -10.18 -12.60 1.35
N SER A 113 -10.65 -11.75 0.44
CA SER A 113 -12.06 -11.69 0.06
C SER A 113 -12.46 -13.01 -0.63
N PRO A 114 -13.61 -13.61 -0.30
CA PRO A 114 -14.13 -14.76 -1.03
C PRO A 114 -14.60 -14.40 -2.44
N VAL A 115 -14.79 -13.10 -2.72
CA VAL A 115 -15.17 -12.57 -4.03
C VAL A 115 -14.05 -11.67 -4.52
N PRO A 116 -13.15 -12.17 -5.40
CA PRO A 116 -12.13 -11.33 -6.00
C PRO A 116 -12.77 -10.39 -7.04
N LEU A 117 -12.41 -9.11 -6.98
CA LEU A 117 -12.79 -8.08 -7.95
C LEU A 117 -11.66 -7.75 -8.93
N PHE A 118 -10.40 -7.97 -8.51
CA PHE A 118 -9.21 -7.62 -9.28
C PHE A 118 -8.41 -8.86 -9.67
N LEU A 119 -7.73 -8.79 -10.80
CA LEU A 119 -6.88 -9.87 -11.32
C LEU A 119 -5.56 -9.96 -10.55
N ASP A 120 -4.98 -11.15 -10.55
CA ASP A 120 -3.67 -11.41 -9.96
C ASP A 120 -2.58 -10.52 -10.58
N VAL A 121 -1.71 -10.00 -9.73
CA VAL A 121 -0.57 -9.17 -10.12
C VAL A 121 0.64 -10.08 -10.30
N TRP A 122 0.94 -10.40 -11.56
CA TRP A 122 2.07 -11.26 -11.90
C TRP A 122 3.41 -10.56 -11.64
N ARG A 123 4.08 -10.99 -10.59
CA ARG A 123 5.43 -10.53 -10.22
C ARG A 123 6.48 -11.42 -10.89
N TRP A 124 7.16 -10.91 -11.92
CA TRP A 124 8.30 -11.58 -12.55
C TRP A 124 9.57 -11.42 -11.69
N PRO A 125 10.38 -12.48 -11.48
CA PRO A 125 11.63 -12.39 -10.73
C PRO A 125 12.71 -11.71 -11.59
N PHE A 126 12.60 -10.40 -11.74
CA PHE A 126 13.48 -9.60 -12.59
C PHE A 126 14.96 -9.72 -12.19
N VAL A 127 15.26 -9.72 -10.89
CA VAL A 127 16.63 -9.86 -10.37
C VAL A 127 17.18 -11.28 -10.55
N GLY A 128 16.37 -12.31 -10.31
CA GLY A 128 16.77 -13.71 -10.55
C GLY A 128 17.16 -13.96 -12.01
N PHE A 129 16.38 -13.40 -12.95
CA PHE A 129 16.67 -13.48 -14.38
C PHE A 129 17.99 -12.77 -14.76
N ILE A 130 18.23 -11.55 -14.27
CA ILE A 130 19.46 -10.80 -14.56
C ILE A 130 20.70 -11.51 -14.00
N LEU A 131 20.62 -12.06 -12.79
CA LEU A 131 21.78 -12.65 -12.12
C LEU A 131 22.09 -14.07 -12.56
N THR A 132 21.08 -14.87 -12.93
CA THR A 132 21.29 -16.30 -13.23
C THR A 132 21.05 -16.69 -14.69
N GLY A 133 20.56 -15.77 -15.54
CA GLY A 133 20.26 -16.06 -16.95
C GLY A 133 19.15 -17.10 -17.15
N SER A 134 18.48 -17.51 -16.07
CA SER A 134 17.41 -18.49 -16.09
C SER A 134 16.27 -18.04 -15.18
N ILE A 135 15.04 -18.29 -15.62
CA ILE A 135 13.90 -18.22 -14.72
C ILE A 135 14.03 -19.47 -13.85
N LEU A 136 14.63 -19.33 -12.67
CA LEU A 136 14.48 -20.35 -11.64
C LEU A 136 12.98 -20.47 -11.38
N LYS A 137 12.36 -21.54 -11.92
CA LYS A 137 10.98 -21.90 -11.63
C LYS A 137 10.92 -22.19 -10.13
N GLY A 138 10.54 -21.18 -9.36
CA GLY A 138 10.06 -21.40 -7.99
C GLY A 138 8.88 -22.37 -8.08
N ARG A 139 9.05 -23.53 -7.46
CA ARG A 139 7.98 -24.52 -7.31
C ARG A 139 6.93 -24.02 -6.35
#